data_AF-A0A6A5JXL6-F1
#
_entry.id   AF-A0A6A5JXL6-F1
#
_cell.length_a   1.000
_cell.length_b   1.000
_cell.length_c   1.000
_cell.angle_alpha   90.00
_cell.angle_beta   90.00
_cell.angle_gamma   90.00
#
_symmetry.space_group_name_H-M   'P 1'
#
loop_
_entity.id
_entity.type
_entity.pdbx_description
1 polymer ?
#
loop_
_entity_poly.entity_id
_entity_poly.type
_entity_poly.pdbx_seq_one_letter_code
_entity_poly.pdbx_strand_id
1 'polypeptide(L)'
;MRTQPAAASRHAFSGGELKLDKNHGCSKTQVGQLQTGAWDALALGAFTSSEPNPQNARDVALWKTYIGPDWPSQSKRIADNFGQVVKFLGNKEFDIYLSCSDPSKLCHIEKDGKSIGGCAYEYKGWFGTYYYIAMSAPYFTMQSLDDKIQEIERDLRNGDTKTATRSVWQKNTGQAFLHEMMHLNVVGQPHINDETVEPDATVMCQK
;
A
#
# COMPACT_ATOMS: atom_id res chain seq x y z
N MET A 1 -31.81 21.27 16.37
CA MET A 1 -31.13 21.36 15.07
C MET A 1 -29.88 22.20 15.23
N ARG A 2 -28.69 21.58 15.27
CA ARG A 2 -27.41 22.29 15.25
C ARG A 2 -26.88 22.25 13.81
N THR A 3 -26.66 23.43 13.27
CA THR A 3 -26.06 23.66 11.95
C THR A 3 -24.63 23.12 11.93
N GLN A 4 -24.33 22.26 10.95
CA GLN A 4 -22.94 21.87 10.64
C GLN A 4 -22.20 23.11 10.09
N PRO A 5 -21.02 23.44 10.63
CA PRO A 5 -20.20 24.50 10.07
C PRO A 5 -19.65 24.08 8.70
N ALA A 6 -19.58 25.05 7.80
CA ALA A 6 -19.14 24.89 6.42
C ALA A 6 -17.77 24.19 6.31
N ALA A 7 -17.66 23.32 5.30
CA ALA A 7 -16.48 22.52 4.99
C ALA A 7 -15.27 23.41 4.65
N ALA A 8 -14.51 23.80 5.68
CA ALA A 8 -13.11 24.11 5.50
C ALA A 8 -12.41 22.80 5.06
N SER A 9 -11.70 22.84 3.94
CA SER A 9 -10.85 21.74 3.47
C SER A 9 -9.76 21.47 4.51
N ARG A 10 -10.08 20.66 5.51
CA ARG A 10 -9.10 20.09 6.42
C ARG A 10 -8.32 19.06 5.63
N HIS A 11 -7.19 19.48 5.04
CA HIS A 11 -6.19 18.54 4.58
C HIS A 11 -5.77 17.71 5.79
N ALA A 12 -5.96 16.40 5.71
CA ALA A 12 -6.02 15.49 6.87
C ALA A 12 -4.64 15.17 7.47
N PHE A 13 -3.59 15.92 7.16
CA PHE A 13 -2.22 15.54 7.45
C PHE A 13 -1.41 16.74 7.98
N SER A 14 -0.72 16.56 9.10
CA SER A 14 0.18 17.55 9.70
C SER A 14 1.66 17.27 9.42
N GLY A 15 1.97 16.29 8.57
CA GLY A 15 3.30 15.88 8.10
C GLY A 15 3.47 16.11 6.59
N GLY A 16 4.19 15.22 5.90
CA GLY A 16 4.21 15.19 4.44
C GLY A 16 2.79 15.18 3.88
N GLU A 17 2.52 15.98 2.85
CA GLU A 17 1.16 16.16 2.37
C GLU A 17 0.89 15.25 1.16
N LEU A 18 -0.28 14.61 1.17
CA LEU A 18 -0.85 14.04 -0.06
C LEU A 18 -1.46 15.17 -0.88
N LYS A 19 -0.84 15.47 -2.02
CA LYS A 19 -1.26 16.53 -2.92
C LYS A 19 -1.89 15.92 -4.15
N LEU A 20 -2.99 16.47 -4.63
CA LEU A 20 -3.47 16.11 -5.97
C LEU A 20 -2.56 16.79 -6.99
N ASP A 21 -2.09 16.03 -7.97
CA ASP A 21 -1.41 16.60 -9.13
C ASP A 21 -2.34 17.61 -9.83
N LYS A 22 -1.81 18.65 -10.48
CA LYS A 22 -2.63 19.66 -11.16
C LYS A 22 -3.56 19.06 -12.21
N ASN A 23 -3.13 17.99 -12.87
CA ASN A 23 -3.88 17.26 -13.89
C ASN A 23 -4.30 15.87 -13.39
N HIS A 24 -4.58 15.75 -12.09
CA HIS A 24 -4.85 14.49 -11.42
C HIS A 24 -5.99 13.66 -12.04
N GLY A 25 -6.95 14.27 -12.74
CA GLY A 25 -8.02 13.53 -13.43
C GLY A 25 -8.98 12.75 -12.51
N CYS A 26 -8.90 12.96 -11.19
CA CYS A 26 -9.73 12.28 -10.20
C CYS A 26 -11.11 12.94 -10.05
N SER A 27 -12.15 12.13 -10.02
CA SER A 27 -13.45 12.53 -9.47
C SER A 27 -13.39 12.71 -7.95
N LYS A 28 -14.37 13.42 -7.37
CA LYS A 28 -14.47 13.59 -5.91
C LYS A 28 -14.52 12.25 -5.16
N THR A 29 -15.22 11.26 -5.71
CA THR A 29 -15.30 9.91 -5.14
C THR A 29 -13.94 9.23 -5.11
N GLN A 30 -13.19 9.30 -6.21
CA GLN A 30 -11.84 8.73 -6.28
C GLN A 30 -10.88 9.41 -5.30
N VAL A 31 -11.00 10.74 -5.12
CA VAL A 31 -10.22 11.46 -4.10
C VAL A 31 -10.52 10.91 -2.70
N GLY A 32 -11.79 10.65 -2.38
CA GLY A 32 -12.16 10.00 -1.11
C GLY A 32 -11.55 8.62 -0.96
N GLN A 33 -11.59 7.78 -2.00
CA GLN A 33 -11.00 6.44 -1.99
C GLN A 33 -9.47 6.47 -1.83
N LEU A 34 -8.79 7.43 -2.44
CA LEU A 34 -7.34 7.65 -2.27
C LEU A 34 -7.02 8.05 -0.82
N GLN A 35 -7.83 8.95 -0.23
CA GLN A 35 -7.64 9.36 1.16
C GLN A 35 -7.84 8.18 2.12
N THR A 36 -8.89 7.39 1.94
CA THR A 36 -9.13 6.17 2.73
C THR A 36 -7.99 5.18 2.56
N GLY A 37 -7.59 4.86 1.33
CA GLY A 37 -6.48 3.94 1.07
C GLY A 37 -5.16 4.40 1.67
N ALA A 38 -4.87 5.70 1.66
CA ALA A 38 -3.68 6.22 2.33
C ALA A 38 -3.76 6.07 3.86
N TRP A 39 -4.91 6.34 4.48
CA TRP A 39 -5.09 6.10 5.92
C TRP A 39 -4.93 4.62 6.29
N ASP A 40 -5.51 3.75 5.49
CA ASP A 40 -5.39 2.30 5.67
C ASP A 40 -3.93 1.85 5.50
N ALA A 41 -3.22 2.37 4.51
CA ALA A 41 -1.80 2.08 4.28
C ALA A 41 -0.94 2.49 5.48
N LEU A 42 -1.23 3.63 6.10
CA LEU A 42 -0.53 4.10 7.28
C LEU A 42 -0.80 3.23 8.50
N ALA A 43 -2.06 2.82 8.71
CA ALA A 43 -2.41 1.88 9.79
C ALA A 43 -1.70 0.53 9.60
N LEU A 44 -1.69 0.02 8.37
CA LEU A 44 -0.98 -1.22 8.01
C LEU A 44 0.54 -1.07 8.22
N GLY A 45 1.15 0.02 7.74
CA GLY A 45 2.57 0.30 7.93
C GLY A 45 2.96 0.41 9.40
N ALA A 46 2.14 1.07 10.22
CA ALA A 46 2.34 1.13 11.67
C ALA A 46 2.31 -0.27 12.30
N PHE A 47 1.32 -1.09 11.93
CA PHE A 47 1.22 -2.47 12.40
C PHE A 47 2.43 -3.33 11.98
N THR A 48 2.97 -3.15 10.77
CA THR A 48 4.07 -3.98 10.22
C THR A 48 5.47 -3.44 10.49
N SER A 49 5.60 -2.23 11.05
CA SER A 49 6.88 -1.58 11.35
C SER A 49 7.67 -2.18 12.53
N SER A 50 7.09 -3.14 13.25
CA SER A 50 7.77 -3.83 14.34
C SER A 50 8.55 -5.04 13.82
N GLU A 51 9.78 -5.20 14.30
CA GLU A 51 10.53 -6.42 14.05
C GLU A 51 9.81 -7.64 14.66
N PRO A 52 9.81 -8.80 13.98
CA PRO A 52 9.20 -10.02 14.50
C PRO A 52 9.86 -10.46 15.80
N ASN A 53 9.04 -10.96 16.73
CA ASN A 53 9.55 -11.57 17.94
C ASN A 53 10.00 -13.02 17.65
N PRO A 54 11.30 -13.37 17.71
CA PRO A 54 11.77 -14.72 17.40
C PRO A 54 11.30 -15.79 18.41
N GLN A 55 10.83 -15.38 19.59
CA GLN A 55 10.21 -16.28 20.58
C GLN A 55 8.70 -16.49 20.32
N ASN A 56 8.09 -15.73 19.40
CA ASN A 56 6.69 -15.88 19.04
C ASN A 56 6.55 -16.76 17.80
N ALA A 57 6.06 -17.99 18.00
CA ALA A 57 5.88 -18.96 16.90
C ALA A 57 4.97 -18.44 15.77
N ARG A 58 3.98 -17.59 16.08
CA ARG A 58 3.10 -16.99 15.09
C ARG A 58 3.84 -16.00 14.20
N ASP A 59 4.69 -15.16 14.79
CA ASP A 59 5.48 -14.19 14.03
C ASP A 59 6.49 -14.91 13.14
N VAL A 60 7.17 -15.93 13.68
CA VAL A 60 8.12 -16.74 12.90
C VAL A 60 7.42 -17.42 11.71
N ALA A 61 6.23 -18.00 11.92
CA ALA A 61 5.47 -18.63 10.84
C ALA A 61 5.02 -17.62 9.77
N LEU A 62 4.54 -16.44 10.20
CA LEU A 62 4.12 -15.37 9.30
C LEU A 62 5.29 -14.91 8.40
N TRP A 63 6.42 -14.57 9.01
CA TRP A 63 7.59 -14.07 8.27
C TRP A 63 8.19 -15.13 7.34
N LYS A 64 8.28 -16.39 7.77
CA LYS A 64 8.70 -17.49 6.89
C LYS A 64 7.78 -17.66 5.68
N THR A 65 6.47 -17.47 5.87
CA THR A 65 5.47 -17.65 4.80
C THR A 65 5.57 -16.57 3.72
N TYR A 66 5.76 -15.31 4.13
CA TYR A 66 5.69 -14.17 3.20
C TYR A 66 7.06 -13.67 2.72
N ILE A 67 8.12 -13.82 3.52
CA ILE A 67 9.46 -13.32 3.20
C ILE A 67 10.41 -14.47 2.83
N GLY A 68 10.13 -15.69 3.31
CA GLY A 68 10.95 -16.87 3.07
C GLY A 68 11.90 -17.21 4.23
N PRO A 69 12.74 -18.24 4.08
CA PRO A 69 13.57 -18.78 5.16
C PRO A 69 14.64 -17.79 5.67
N ASP A 70 15.11 -16.88 4.81
CA ASP A 70 16.18 -15.92 5.11
C ASP A 70 15.67 -14.64 5.81
N TRP A 71 14.39 -14.63 6.20
CA TRP A 71 13.75 -13.48 6.84
C TRP A 71 14.53 -12.89 8.03
N PRO A 72 15.25 -13.64 8.90
CA PRO A 72 15.94 -13.03 10.04
C PRO A 72 17.02 -12.03 9.61
N SER A 73 17.62 -12.22 8.44
CA SER A 73 18.62 -11.28 7.91
C SER A 73 18.00 -10.01 7.30
N GLN A 74 16.71 -10.06 6.98
CA GLN A 74 15.98 -9.01 6.26
C GLN A 74 14.96 -8.28 7.14
N SER A 75 14.62 -8.82 8.30
CA SER A 75 13.51 -8.36 9.14
C SER A 75 13.64 -6.91 9.53
N LYS A 76 14.82 -6.52 10.00
CA LYS A 76 15.11 -5.14 10.37
C LYS A 76 14.89 -4.19 9.20
N ARG A 77 15.45 -4.50 8.03
CA ARG A 77 15.31 -3.66 6.83
C ARG A 77 13.85 -3.50 6.41
N ILE A 78 13.11 -4.61 6.40
CA ILE A 78 11.69 -4.61 6.01
C ILE A 78 10.86 -3.80 7.01
N ALA A 79 11.07 -4.01 8.31
CA ALA A 79 10.42 -3.25 9.38
C ALA A 79 10.76 -1.75 9.30
N ASP A 80 12.03 -1.42 9.05
CA ASP A 80 12.48 -0.03 8.87
C ASP A 80 11.79 0.65 7.66
N ASN A 81 11.62 -0.05 6.53
CA ASN A 81 10.89 0.46 5.36
C ASN A 81 9.42 0.76 5.67
N PHE A 82 8.73 -0.14 6.37
CA PHE A 82 7.38 0.14 6.88
C PHE A 82 7.37 1.31 7.88
N GLY A 83 8.41 1.44 8.70
CA GLY A 83 8.61 2.58 9.58
C GLY A 83 8.73 3.91 8.83
N GLN A 84 9.32 3.93 7.62
CA GLN A 84 9.37 5.13 6.78
C GLN A 84 7.99 5.54 6.26
N VAL A 85 7.12 4.57 5.94
CA VAL A 85 5.71 4.86 5.61
C VAL A 85 5.03 5.61 6.75
N VAL A 86 5.26 5.21 7.99
CA VAL A 86 4.67 5.89 9.16
C VAL A 86 5.26 7.29 9.35
N LYS A 87 6.56 7.46 9.10
CA LYS A 87 7.22 8.78 9.22
C LYS A 87 6.70 9.81 8.23
N PHE A 88 6.10 9.40 7.11
CA PHE A 88 5.37 10.33 6.22
C PHE A 88 4.36 11.20 7.00
N LEU A 89 3.65 10.63 7.98
CA LEU A 89 2.70 11.38 8.81
C LEU A 89 3.37 12.35 9.80
N GLY A 90 4.55 11.99 10.30
CA GLY A 90 5.24 12.71 11.37
C GLY A 90 6.21 13.78 10.87
N ASN A 91 6.78 13.58 9.66
CA ASN A 91 7.86 14.38 9.13
C ASN A 91 7.40 15.07 7.83
N LYS A 92 7.50 16.41 7.79
CA LYS A 92 7.25 17.22 6.58
C LYS A 92 8.40 17.16 5.56
N GLU A 93 9.06 16.01 5.46
CA GLU A 93 10.28 15.88 4.66
C GLU A 93 9.99 15.80 3.16
N PHE A 94 8.82 15.28 2.78
CA PHE A 94 8.42 15.16 1.38
C PHE A 94 6.90 15.11 1.22
N ASP A 95 6.44 15.46 0.03
CA ASP A 95 5.04 15.32 -0.39
C ASP A 95 4.89 14.17 -1.38
N ILE A 96 3.72 13.54 -1.40
CA ILE A 96 3.36 12.57 -2.44
C ILE A 96 2.23 13.16 -3.28
N TYR A 97 2.48 13.24 -4.58
CA TYR A 97 1.53 13.72 -5.56
C TYR A 97 0.70 12.57 -6.11
N LEU A 98 -0.62 12.71 -6.03
CA LEU A 98 -1.59 11.69 -6.40
C LEU A 98 -2.26 12.02 -7.73
N SER A 99 -2.42 10.99 -8.54
CA SER A 99 -3.16 11.07 -9.80
C SER A 99 -4.08 9.88 -9.99
N CYS A 100 -5.21 10.11 -10.67
CA CYS A 100 -6.09 9.09 -11.23
C CYS A 100 -5.97 9.02 -12.77
N SER A 101 -5.17 9.93 -13.35
CA SER A 101 -4.69 9.78 -14.71
C SER A 101 -3.42 8.92 -14.70
N ASP A 102 -3.20 8.19 -15.78
CA ASP A 102 -2.02 7.36 -16.01
C ASP A 102 -1.04 8.09 -16.96
N PRO A 103 -0.34 9.14 -16.50
CA PRO A 103 0.51 9.95 -17.37
C PRO A 103 1.68 9.13 -17.95
N SER A 104 2.09 8.06 -17.27
CA SER A 104 3.16 7.16 -17.67
C SER A 104 2.68 6.01 -18.57
N LYS A 105 1.36 5.85 -18.78
CA LYS A 105 0.73 4.74 -19.53
C LYS A 105 1.03 3.35 -18.94
N LEU A 106 1.36 3.27 -17.65
CA LEU A 106 1.74 2.03 -16.97
C LEU A 106 0.53 1.25 -16.44
N CYS A 107 -0.63 1.89 -16.31
CA CYS A 107 -1.87 1.25 -15.84
C CYS A 107 -2.45 0.26 -16.87
N HIS A 108 -2.06 0.38 -18.14
CA HIS A 108 -2.40 -0.58 -19.19
C HIS A 108 -1.51 -1.84 -19.21
N ILE A 109 -0.47 -1.89 -18.38
CA ILE A 109 0.36 -3.07 -18.26
C ILE A 109 -0.43 -4.11 -17.47
N GLU A 110 -0.84 -5.17 -18.16
CA GLU A 110 -1.36 -6.37 -17.54
C GLU A 110 -0.20 -7.33 -17.29
N LYS A 111 -0.04 -7.78 -16.05
CA LYS A 111 0.81 -8.93 -15.71
C LYS A 111 -0.13 -10.10 -15.37
N ASP A 112 0.02 -11.23 -16.04
CA ASP A 112 -0.82 -12.42 -15.90
C ASP A 112 -2.33 -12.17 -16.08
N GLY A 113 -2.68 -11.28 -17.00
CA GLY A 113 -4.07 -10.87 -17.24
C GLY A 113 -4.70 -10.08 -16.08
N LYS A 114 -3.87 -9.56 -15.14
CA LYS A 114 -4.29 -8.69 -14.05
C LYS A 114 -3.65 -7.32 -14.23
N SER A 115 -4.49 -6.29 -14.31
CA SER A 115 -4.04 -4.90 -14.37
C SER A 115 -3.45 -4.46 -13.03
N ILE A 116 -2.34 -3.72 -13.09
CA ILE A 116 -1.65 -3.16 -11.94
C ILE A 116 -2.52 -2.03 -11.38
N GLY A 117 -2.79 -2.07 -10.07
CA GLY A 117 -3.73 -1.16 -9.40
C GLY A 117 -3.22 0.28 -9.33
N GLY A 118 -1.91 0.49 -9.45
CA GLY A 118 -1.29 1.79 -9.52
C GLY A 118 0.12 1.70 -10.07
N CYS A 119 0.82 2.82 -10.00
CA CYS A 119 2.27 2.87 -10.15
C CYS A 119 2.80 4.03 -9.32
N ALA A 120 4.00 3.86 -8.78
CA ALA A 120 4.76 4.93 -8.18
C ALA A 120 5.96 5.31 -9.04
N TYR A 121 6.28 6.61 -9.09
CA TYR A 121 7.44 7.09 -9.80
C TYR A 121 8.00 8.36 -9.17
N GLU A 122 9.24 8.65 -9.51
CA GLU A 122 9.94 9.84 -9.03
C GLU A 122 10.32 10.73 -10.20
N TYR A 123 10.18 12.03 -10.00
CA TYR A 123 10.57 13.03 -10.98
C TYR A 123 11.63 13.97 -10.37
N LYS A 124 12.78 14.08 -11.01
CA LYS A 124 13.84 15.03 -10.62
C LYS A 124 13.59 16.36 -11.32
N GLY A 125 13.01 17.31 -10.59
CA GLY A 125 12.80 18.66 -11.07
C GLY A 125 13.91 19.62 -10.63
N TRP A 126 13.75 20.89 -10.99
CA TRP A 126 14.73 21.94 -10.69
C TRP A 126 14.93 22.19 -9.18
N PHE A 127 13.87 22.00 -8.37
CA PHE A 127 13.89 22.28 -6.93
C PHE A 127 13.95 21.02 -6.05
N GLY A 128 14.21 19.84 -6.63
CA GLY A 128 14.32 18.59 -5.88
C GLY A 128 13.64 17.41 -6.54
N THR A 129 13.52 16.32 -5.77
CA THR A 129 12.80 15.11 -6.16
C THR A 129 11.34 15.23 -5.74
N TYR A 130 10.44 14.90 -6.67
CA TYR A 130 9.00 14.87 -6.47
C TYR A 130 8.54 13.41 -6.55
N TYR A 131 7.72 12.99 -5.59
CA TYR A 131 7.25 11.62 -5.48
C TYR A 131 5.80 11.53 -5.94
N TYR A 132 5.50 10.59 -6.83
CA TYR A 132 4.18 10.43 -7.43
C TYR A 132 3.64 9.04 -7.22
N ILE A 133 2.34 8.94 -6.98
CA ILE A 133 1.57 7.70 -7.04
C ILE A 133 0.36 7.95 -7.95
N ALA A 134 0.24 7.16 -9.01
CA ALA A 134 -0.92 7.16 -9.89
C ALA A 134 -1.72 5.87 -9.69
N MET A 135 -3.02 6.00 -9.43
CA MET A 135 -3.92 4.84 -9.26
C MET A 135 -4.82 4.66 -10.48
N SER A 136 -5.01 3.40 -10.87
CA SER A 136 -5.75 2.99 -12.06
C SER A 136 -7.19 2.57 -11.74
N ALA A 137 -8.01 2.35 -12.78
CA ALA A 137 -9.39 1.89 -12.61
C ALA A 137 -9.56 0.65 -11.71
N PRO A 138 -8.73 -0.42 -11.83
CA PRO A 138 -8.77 -1.55 -10.90
C PRO A 138 -8.62 -1.20 -9.42
N TYR A 139 -7.87 -0.16 -9.05
CA TYR A 139 -7.76 0.25 -7.65
C TYR A 139 -9.11 0.75 -7.11
N PHE A 140 -9.84 1.51 -7.92
CA PHE A 140 -11.11 2.10 -7.51
C PHE A 140 -12.27 1.11 -7.44
N THR A 141 -12.08 -0.14 -7.89
CA THR A 141 -13.04 -1.24 -7.71
C THR A 141 -12.73 -2.11 -6.49
N MET A 142 -11.60 -1.90 -5.81
CA MET A 142 -11.25 -2.63 -4.60
C MET A 142 -12.03 -2.11 -3.39
N GLN A 143 -12.24 -3.01 -2.43
CA GLN A 143 -12.80 -2.66 -1.11
C GLN A 143 -11.76 -1.96 -0.25
N SER A 144 -12.24 -1.16 0.71
CA SER A 144 -11.39 -0.60 1.77
C SER A 144 -10.89 -1.68 2.73
N LEU A 145 -9.91 -1.34 3.59
CA LEU A 145 -9.46 -2.27 4.63
C LEU A 145 -10.59 -2.64 5.58
N ASP A 146 -11.41 -1.66 5.99
CA ASP A 146 -12.53 -1.87 6.91
C ASP A 146 -13.61 -2.77 6.30
N ASP A 147 -14.03 -2.50 5.06
CA ASP A 147 -14.99 -3.35 4.34
C ASP A 147 -14.50 -4.80 4.27
N LYS A 148 -13.18 -4.96 4.05
CA LYS A 148 -12.57 -6.29 3.93
C LYS A 148 -12.50 -7.02 5.28
N ILE A 149 -12.21 -6.31 6.37
CA ILE A 149 -12.28 -6.88 7.73
C ILE A 149 -13.71 -7.33 8.03
N GLN A 150 -14.71 -6.49 7.76
CA GLN A 150 -16.12 -6.84 7.99
C GLN A 150 -16.57 -8.06 7.18
N GLU A 151 -16.12 -8.18 5.93
CA GLU A 151 -16.34 -9.38 5.10
C GLU A 151 -15.75 -10.63 5.75
N ILE A 152 -14.47 -10.59 6.13
CA ILE A 152 -13.79 -11.72 6.77
C ILE A 152 -14.47 -12.11 8.08
N GLU A 153 -14.82 -11.16 8.93
CA GLU A 153 -15.51 -11.42 10.19
C GLU A 153 -16.89 -12.05 9.99
N ARG A 154 -17.65 -11.58 9.00
CA ARG A 154 -18.95 -12.16 8.65
C ARG A 154 -18.80 -13.60 8.19
N ASP A 155 -17.84 -13.88 7.31
CA ASP A 155 -17.63 -15.22 6.78
C ASP A 155 -17.20 -16.19 7.89
N LEU A 156 -16.28 -15.75 8.77
CA LEU A 156 -15.87 -16.52 9.95
C LEU A 156 -17.04 -16.84 10.88
N ARG A 157 -17.94 -15.88 11.14
CA ARG A 157 -19.16 -16.12 11.94
C ARG A 157 -20.08 -17.17 11.30
N ASN A 158 -20.06 -17.29 9.98
CA ASN A 158 -20.84 -18.28 9.24
C ASN A 158 -20.10 -19.63 9.07
N GLY A 159 -18.90 -19.76 9.64
CA GLY A 159 -18.06 -20.95 9.52
C GLY A 159 -17.29 -21.07 8.20
N ASP A 160 -17.31 -20.02 7.35
CA ASP A 160 -16.49 -19.96 6.14
C ASP A 160 -15.13 -19.35 6.46
N THR A 161 -14.08 -20.16 6.32
CA THR A 161 -12.69 -19.75 6.58
C THR A 161 -11.94 -19.37 5.29
N LYS A 162 -12.56 -19.50 4.12
CA LYS A 162 -11.89 -19.35 2.82
C LYS A 162 -11.32 -17.94 2.62
N THR A 163 -12.06 -16.91 2.98
CA THR A 163 -11.66 -15.49 2.86
C THR A 163 -10.60 -15.10 3.89
N ALA A 164 -10.65 -15.71 5.09
CA ALA A 164 -9.62 -15.55 6.11
C ALA A 164 -8.30 -16.25 5.76
N THR A 165 -8.35 -17.40 5.08
CA THR A 165 -7.18 -18.28 4.93
C THR A 165 -6.31 -17.95 3.73
N ARG A 166 -6.86 -17.38 2.64
CA ARG A 166 -6.08 -17.09 1.42
C ARG A 166 -5.84 -15.59 1.27
N SER A 167 -4.57 -15.19 1.20
CA SER A 167 -4.13 -13.79 1.04
C SER A 167 -4.76 -13.08 -0.16
N VAL A 168 -5.04 -13.80 -1.24
CA VAL A 168 -5.71 -13.24 -2.44
C VAL A 168 -7.05 -12.58 -2.13
N TRP A 169 -7.77 -13.05 -1.12
CA TRP A 169 -9.07 -12.48 -0.72
C TRP A 169 -8.92 -11.24 0.14
N GLN A 170 -7.74 -11.00 0.71
CA GLN A 170 -7.47 -9.90 1.65
C GLN A 170 -7.06 -8.60 0.95
N LYS A 171 -6.86 -8.64 -0.38
CA LYS A 171 -6.48 -7.47 -1.19
C LYS A 171 -7.50 -6.33 -1.00
N ASN A 172 -6.99 -5.14 -0.67
CA ASN A 172 -7.78 -3.94 -0.44
C ASN A 172 -7.01 -2.67 -0.86
N THR A 173 -7.69 -1.53 -0.89
CA THR A 173 -7.11 -0.24 -1.27
C THR A 173 -5.93 0.17 -0.40
N GLY A 174 -5.96 -0.09 0.91
CA GLY A 174 -4.86 0.19 1.83
C GLY A 174 -3.59 -0.56 1.51
N GLN A 175 -3.70 -1.87 1.24
CA GLN A 175 -2.56 -2.69 0.83
C GLN A 175 -2.00 -2.27 -0.53
N ALA A 176 -2.86 -1.96 -1.49
CA ALA A 176 -2.41 -1.48 -2.80
C ALA A 176 -1.68 -0.13 -2.69
N PHE A 177 -2.22 0.80 -1.90
CA PHE A 177 -1.57 2.08 -1.68
C PHE A 177 -0.24 1.94 -0.94
N LEU A 178 -0.19 1.10 0.09
CA LEU A 178 1.04 0.79 0.82
C LEU A 178 2.11 0.20 -0.10
N HIS A 179 1.72 -0.70 -0.99
CA HIS A 179 2.59 -1.28 -2.00
C HIS A 179 3.21 -0.19 -2.90
N GLU A 180 2.41 0.72 -3.44
CA GLU A 180 2.92 1.83 -4.25
C GLU A 180 3.86 2.76 -3.45
N MET A 181 3.55 3.02 -2.17
CA MET A 181 4.45 3.82 -1.32
C MET A 181 5.83 3.18 -1.17
N MET A 182 5.92 1.85 -1.11
CA MET A 182 7.19 1.12 -0.95
C MET A 182 8.10 1.22 -2.18
N HIS A 183 7.57 1.55 -3.35
CA HIS A 183 8.37 1.81 -4.55
C HIS A 183 9.05 3.18 -4.56
N LEU A 184 8.63 4.11 -3.70
CA LEU A 184 9.30 5.40 -3.55
C LEU A 184 10.62 5.22 -2.79
N ASN A 185 11.73 5.72 -3.32
CA ASN A 185 13.05 5.61 -2.69
C ASN A 185 13.12 6.32 -1.34
N VAL A 186 12.26 7.30 -1.08
CA VAL A 186 12.20 7.91 0.26
C VAL A 186 11.59 6.98 1.31
N VAL A 187 10.94 5.89 0.88
CA VAL A 187 10.29 4.89 1.72
C VAL A 187 11.03 3.55 1.66
N GLY A 188 11.09 2.92 0.48
CA GLY A 188 11.71 1.62 0.28
C GLY A 188 13.20 1.73 -0.03
N GLN A 189 14.04 1.41 0.94
CA GLN A 189 15.49 1.35 0.76
C GLN A 189 16.06 -0.05 1.06
N PRO A 190 16.81 -0.68 0.13
CA PRO A 190 17.04 -0.26 -1.25
C PRO A 190 15.73 -0.23 -2.07
N HIS A 191 15.76 0.38 -3.25
CA HIS A 191 14.59 0.45 -4.14
C HIS A 191 13.93 -0.93 -4.29
N ILE A 192 12.63 -0.97 -4.07
CA ILE A 192 11.83 -2.20 -4.16
C ILE A 192 11.25 -2.26 -5.57
N ASN A 193 11.42 -3.39 -6.26
CA ASN A 193 10.85 -3.62 -7.58
C ASN A 193 9.57 -4.46 -7.49
N ASP A 194 8.73 -4.35 -8.51
CA ASP A 194 7.59 -5.26 -8.72
C ASP A 194 8.06 -6.63 -9.18
N GLU A 195 8.09 -7.59 -8.26
CA GLU A 195 8.36 -8.99 -8.54
C GLU A 195 7.06 -9.81 -8.56
N THR A 196 6.97 -10.74 -9.50
CA THR A 196 5.83 -11.65 -9.63
C THR A 196 6.27 -13.03 -9.22
N VAL A 197 5.59 -13.62 -8.23
CA VAL A 197 5.85 -15.00 -7.82
C VAL A 197 4.93 -15.89 -8.65
N GLU A 198 5.50 -16.51 -9.69
CA GLU A 198 4.80 -17.48 -10.52
C GLU A 198 4.36 -18.68 -9.66
N PRO A 199 3.05 -19.04 -9.65
CA PRO A 199 2.55 -20.10 -8.78
C PRO A 199 3.06 -21.51 -9.14
N ASP A 200 3.64 -21.70 -10.33
CA ASP A 200 4.03 -23.02 -10.88
C ASP A 200 5.50 -23.11 -11.35
N ALA A 201 6.40 -22.26 -10.84
CA ALA A 201 7.81 -22.59 -10.90
C ALA A 201 8.08 -23.71 -9.87
N THR A 202 7.93 -24.96 -10.30
CA THR A 202 8.51 -26.14 -9.65
C THR A 202 9.81 -25.71 -8.98
N VAL A 203 9.85 -25.81 -7.65
CA VAL A 203 11.07 -25.68 -6.86
C VAL A 203 12.02 -26.79 -7.31
N MET A 204 12.78 -26.50 -8.35
CA MET A 204 14.01 -27.21 -8.68
C MET A 204 15.11 -26.44 -7.97
N CYS A 205 15.27 -26.73 -6.67
CA CYS A 205 16.59 -26.64 -6.07
C CYS A 205 17.52 -27.52 -6.91
N GLN A 206 18.25 -26.94 -7.85
CA GLN A 206 19.43 -27.57 -8.42
C GLN A 206 20.65 -27.06 -7.66
N LYS A 207 21.47 -28.04 -7.25
CA LYS A 207 22.70 -27.90 -6.46
C LYS A 207 23.68 -26.90 -7.04
#